data_AF-C3W8S4-F1
#
_entry.id   AF-C3W8S4-F1
#
_cell.length_a   1.000
_cell.length_b   1.000
_cell.length_c   1.000
_cell.angle_alpha   90.00
_cell.angle_beta   90.00
_cell.angle_gamma   90.00
#
_symmetry.space_group_name_H-M   'P 1'
#
loop_
_entity.id
_entity.type
_entity.pdbx_description
1 polymer ?
#
loop_
_entity_poly.entity_id
_entity_poly.type
_entity_poly.pdbx_seq_one_letter_code
_entity_poly.pdbx_strand_id
1 'polypeptide(L)'
;KTYFPDHPHLGSLDDSGYDGMQVTSTLTPMHLRKAKLMFFYVRYPSSAIIKMYFPDVKFNKNNTAQLVKWFSNFREFYYIQMEKYSRQALAEGMKNAEDLVVTTESELYRVLNLHYNRNNQIEVPESFLGVVEQTLREFFKAIQAGKDTEQSWKKAIYKVIGRMDDQIPEYFQSPNWMETLNDM
;
A
#
# COMPACT_ATOMS: atom_id res chain seq x y z
N LYS A 1 27.36 58.61 -30.09
CA LYS A 1 28.01 57.32 -30.38
C LYS A 1 28.66 56.82 -29.09
N THR A 2 27.93 56.01 -28.33
CA THR A 2 28.43 55.24 -27.20
C THR A 2 27.66 53.93 -27.23
N TYR A 3 28.40 52.87 -27.52
CA TYR A 3 27.94 51.50 -27.72
C TYR A 3 27.84 50.85 -26.33
N PHE A 4 26.64 50.41 -25.92
CA PHE A 4 26.49 49.56 -24.74
C PHE A 4 26.42 48.10 -25.22
N PRO A 5 27.21 47.16 -24.66
CA PRO A 5 27.09 45.75 -25.01
C PRO A 5 25.88 45.13 -24.30
N ASP A 6 25.10 44.35 -25.05
CA ASP A 6 23.96 43.59 -24.54
C ASP A 6 24.41 42.54 -23.51
N HIS A 7 23.77 42.54 -22.35
CA HIS A 7 23.83 41.43 -21.40
C HIS A 7 23.05 40.22 -21.97
N PRO A 8 23.63 39.02 -22.03
CA PRO A 8 22.85 37.84 -22.36
C PRO A 8 21.83 37.58 -21.24
N HIS A 9 20.57 37.37 -21.64
CA HIS A 9 19.50 36.87 -20.79
C HIS A 9 19.97 35.65 -20.01
N LEU A 10 19.89 35.73 -18.68
CA LEU A 10 19.96 34.59 -17.78
C LEU A 10 18.70 33.75 -18.05
N GLY A 11 18.81 32.81 -18.98
CA GLY A 11 17.79 31.80 -19.24
C GLY A 11 17.52 31.00 -17.96
N SER A 12 16.24 30.76 -17.70
CA SER A 12 15.73 29.88 -16.66
C SER A 12 16.45 28.54 -16.67
N LEU A 13 17.11 28.21 -15.56
CA LEU A 13 17.43 26.85 -15.18
C LEU A 13 16.12 26.15 -14.83
N ASP A 14 15.49 25.52 -15.81
CA ASP A 14 14.45 24.50 -15.60
C ASP A 14 14.25 23.72 -16.89
N ASP A 15 15.18 22.80 -17.18
CA ASP A 15 14.87 21.55 -17.87
C ASP A 15 16.07 20.59 -17.76
N SER A 16 16.16 19.88 -16.65
CA SER A 16 17.10 18.77 -16.53
C SER A 16 16.48 17.69 -15.67
N GLY A 17 15.98 16.61 -16.30
CA GLY A 17 15.84 15.33 -15.60
C GLY A 17 14.86 14.27 -16.10
N TYR A 18 13.99 14.51 -17.10
CA TYR A 18 12.96 13.52 -17.48
C TYR A 18 12.85 13.26 -19.00
N ASP A 19 13.96 13.29 -19.72
CA ASP A 19 13.98 12.93 -21.14
C ASP A 19 14.04 11.39 -21.31
N GLY A 20 12.89 10.77 -21.65
CA GLY A 20 12.80 9.35 -22.00
C GLY A 20 11.67 8.54 -21.33
N MET A 21 10.93 9.12 -20.38
CA MET A 21 9.92 8.39 -19.64
C MET A 21 8.61 8.26 -20.44
N GLN A 22 8.27 7.05 -20.90
CA GLN A 22 6.99 6.81 -21.59
C GLN A 22 5.83 6.92 -20.61
N VAL A 23 5.21 8.09 -20.55
CA VAL A 23 4.03 8.33 -19.73
C VAL A 23 2.80 7.72 -20.39
N THR A 24 2.03 6.90 -19.66
CA THR A 24 0.81 6.24 -20.13
C THR A 24 -0.43 6.74 -19.40
N SER A 25 -1.57 6.83 -20.10
CA SER A 25 -2.88 7.10 -19.47
C SER A 25 -3.60 5.82 -19.05
N THR A 26 -3.12 4.65 -19.51
CA THR A 26 -3.73 3.33 -19.32
C THR A 26 -2.96 2.59 -18.23
N LEU A 27 -3.69 2.13 -17.20
CA LEU A 27 -3.08 1.33 -16.15
C LEU A 27 -2.78 -0.10 -16.64
N THR A 28 -1.57 -0.57 -16.34
CA THR A 28 -1.07 -1.87 -16.78
C THR A 28 -1.10 -2.89 -15.64
N PRO A 29 -0.92 -4.19 -15.93
CA PRO A 29 -0.70 -5.20 -14.89
C PRO A 29 0.51 -4.89 -14.00
N MET A 30 1.50 -4.15 -14.52
CA MET A 30 2.66 -3.71 -13.74
C MET A 30 2.29 -2.67 -12.69
N HIS A 31 1.41 -1.72 -12.99
CA HIS A 31 0.90 -0.78 -11.98
C HIS A 31 0.09 -1.49 -10.90
N LEU A 32 -0.73 -2.48 -11.28
CA LEU A 32 -1.47 -3.29 -10.31
C LEU A 32 -0.53 -4.04 -9.36
N ARG A 33 0.53 -4.66 -9.91
CA ARG A 33 1.57 -5.34 -9.13
C ARG A 33 2.27 -4.37 -8.17
N LYS A 34 2.70 -3.21 -8.67
CA LYS A 34 3.30 -2.15 -7.85
C LYS A 34 2.37 -1.73 -6.71
N ALA A 35 1.09 -1.47 -7.00
CA ALA A 35 0.08 -1.10 -6.00
C ALA A 35 -0.13 -2.18 -4.93
N LYS A 36 -0.09 -3.47 -5.33
CA LYS A 36 -0.16 -4.58 -4.37
C LYS A 36 1.04 -4.60 -3.42
N LEU A 37 2.25 -4.38 -3.92
CA LEU A 37 3.45 -4.32 -3.08
C LEU A 37 3.45 -3.10 -2.16
N MET A 38 2.98 -1.94 -2.65
CA MET A 38 2.79 -0.75 -1.82
C MET A 38 1.83 -1.01 -0.64
N PHE A 39 0.91 -1.96 -0.75
CA PHE A 39 -0.06 -2.29 0.31
C PHE A 39 0.60 -2.77 1.61
N PHE A 40 1.82 -3.34 1.54
CA PHE A 40 2.58 -3.69 2.75
C PHE A 40 2.94 -2.46 3.60
N TYR A 41 3.03 -1.29 2.98
CA TYR A 41 3.36 -0.03 3.65
C TYR A 41 2.11 0.81 3.90
N VAL A 42 1.20 0.90 2.93
CA VAL A 42 0.05 1.82 2.98
C VAL A 42 -1.28 1.13 2.65
N ARG A 43 -2.25 1.20 3.56
CA ARG A 43 -3.61 0.65 3.35
C ARG A 43 -4.54 1.73 2.81
N TYR A 44 -4.34 2.99 3.17
CA TYR A 44 -5.20 4.12 2.83
C TYR A 44 -4.42 5.25 2.13
N PRO A 45 -3.77 4.98 0.98
CA PRO A 45 -3.00 6.01 0.29
C PRO A 45 -3.91 7.15 -0.18
N SER A 46 -3.48 8.39 0.05
CA SER A 46 -4.15 9.56 -0.50
C SER A 46 -3.92 9.65 -2.01
N SER A 47 -4.77 10.42 -2.71
CA SER A 47 -4.55 10.69 -4.14
C SER A 47 -3.20 11.36 -4.42
N ALA A 48 -2.65 12.11 -3.46
CA ALA A 48 -1.32 12.73 -3.59
C ALA A 48 -0.20 11.67 -3.54
N ILE A 49 -0.27 10.74 -2.59
CA ILE A 49 0.66 9.59 -2.51
C ILE A 49 0.58 8.75 -3.78
N ILE A 50 -0.63 8.44 -4.25
CA ILE A 50 -0.80 7.69 -5.51
C ILE A 50 -0.13 8.42 -6.68
N LYS A 51 -0.28 9.75 -6.80
CA LYS A 51 0.37 10.49 -7.89
C LYS A 51 1.89 10.49 -7.80
N MET A 52 2.43 10.57 -6.60
CA MET A 52 3.87 10.59 -6.34
C MET A 52 4.54 9.26 -6.69
N TYR A 53 3.90 8.13 -6.40
CA TYR A 53 4.48 6.79 -6.60
C TYR A 53 4.15 6.15 -7.96
N PHE A 54 3.43 6.85 -8.85
CA PHE A 54 3.15 6.40 -10.21
C PHE A 54 3.45 7.53 -11.20
N PRO A 55 4.71 8.01 -11.27
CA PRO A 55 5.03 9.18 -12.09
C PRO A 55 4.92 8.89 -13.59
N ASP A 56 4.94 7.62 -13.99
CA ASP A 56 4.72 7.13 -15.36
C ASP A 56 3.25 7.15 -15.79
N VAL A 57 2.34 7.52 -14.90
CA VAL A 57 0.91 7.60 -15.18
C VAL A 57 0.47 9.04 -15.41
N LYS A 58 -0.07 9.32 -16.60
CA LYS A 58 -0.81 10.55 -16.86
C LYS A 58 -2.19 10.46 -16.22
N PHE A 59 -2.32 11.02 -15.02
CA PHE A 59 -3.54 10.92 -14.24
C PHE A 59 -4.74 11.64 -14.89
N ASN A 60 -5.87 10.93 -14.90
CA ASN A 60 -7.20 11.43 -15.26
C ASN A 60 -8.24 10.86 -14.27
N LYS A 61 -9.50 11.28 -14.39
CA LYS A 61 -10.56 10.84 -13.45
C LYS A 61 -10.71 9.31 -13.42
N ASN A 62 -10.60 8.65 -14.56
CA ASN A 62 -10.85 7.21 -14.69
C ASN A 62 -9.72 6.39 -14.05
N ASN A 63 -8.46 6.66 -14.40
CA ASN A 63 -7.33 5.91 -13.83
C ASN A 63 -7.12 6.22 -12.33
N THR A 64 -7.42 7.43 -11.88
CA THR A 64 -7.41 7.79 -10.45
C THR A 64 -8.44 6.94 -9.69
N ALA A 65 -9.68 6.88 -10.19
CA ALA A 65 -10.74 6.07 -9.57
C ALA A 65 -10.39 4.57 -9.57
N GLN A 66 -9.75 4.07 -10.64
CA GLN A 66 -9.32 2.68 -10.74
C GLN A 66 -8.27 2.31 -9.68
N LEU A 67 -7.25 3.16 -9.47
CA LEU A 67 -6.24 2.96 -8.42
C LEU A 67 -6.87 2.97 -7.02
N VAL A 68 -7.75 3.93 -6.73
CA VAL A 68 -8.49 3.98 -5.46
C VAL A 68 -9.35 2.72 -5.26
N LYS A 69 -9.97 2.21 -6.34
CA LYS A 69 -10.74 0.97 -6.31
C LYS A 69 -9.86 -0.25 -6.04
N TRP A 70 -8.65 -0.31 -6.61
CA TRP A 70 -7.70 -1.39 -6.30
C TRP A 70 -7.36 -1.44 -4.81
N PHE A 71 -6.95 -0.32 -4.20
CA PHE A 71 -6.69 -0.29 -2.76
C PHE A 71 -7.93 -0.64 -1.92
N SER A 72 -9.13 -0.29 -2.39
CA SER A 72 -10.37 -0.72 -1.73
C SER A 72 -10.57 -2.23 -1.79
N ASN A 73 -10.33 -2.86 -2.95
CA ASN A 73 -10.40 -4.32 -3.10
C ASN A 73 -9.30 -5.03 -2.29
N PHE A 74 -8.11 -4.42 -2.18
CA PHE A 74 -7.02 -4.95 -1.35
C PHE A 74 -7.42 -4.97 0.13
N ARG A 75 -7.98 -3.87 0.64
CA ARG A 75 -8.50 -3.82 2.01
C ARG A 75 -9.65 -4.81 2.24
N GLU A 76 -10.54 -4.97 1.27
CA GLU A 76 -11.62 -5.95 1.35
C GLU A 76 -11.08 -7.37 1.54
N PHE A 77 -10.16 -7.81 0.67
CA PHE A 77 -9.50 -9.11 0.82
C PHE A 77 -8.79 -9.24 2.17
N TYR A 78 -8.01 -8.22 2.56
CA TYR A 78 -7.29 -8.17 3.83
C TYR A 78 -8.23 -8.39 5.03
N TYR A 79 -9.29 -7.59 5.13
CA TYR A 79 -10.24 -7.66 6.24
C TYR A 79 -11.09 -8.93 6.24
N ILE A 80 -11.36 -9.53 5.08
CA ILE A 80 -11.97 -10.86 5.00
C ILE A 80 -11.05 -11.90 5.65
N GLN A 81 -9.73 -11.84 5.41
CA GLN A 81 -8.79 -12.76 6.07
C GLN A 81 -8.74 -12.50 7.58
N MET A 82 -8.65 -11.25 8.03
CA MET A 82 -8.62 -10.95 9.47
C MET A 82 -9.84 -11.49 10.19
N GLU A 83 -11.02 -11.31 9.61
CA GLU A 83 -12.26 -11.86 10.16
C GLU A 83 -12.25 -13.39 10.18
N LYS A 84 -11.88 -14.03 9.07
CA LYS A 84 -11.81 -15.49 8.96
C LYS A 84 -10.92 -16.08 10.06
N TYR A 85 -9.68 -15.60 10.19
CA TYR A 85 -8.71 -16.13 11.14
C TYR A 85 -9.06 -15.77 12.59
N SER A 86 -9.69 -14.61 12.84
CA SER A 86 -10.20 -14.27 14.17
C SER A 86 -11.31 -15.21 14.62
N ARG A 87 -12.28 -15.51 13.74
CA ARG A 87 -13.35 -16.48 14.02
C ARG A 87 -12.80 -17.89 14.22
N GLN A 88 -11.81 -18.28 13.44
CA GLN A 88 -11.14 -19.57 13.58
C GLN A 88 -10.47 -19.70 14.95
N ALA A 89 -9.68 -18.70 15.37
CA ALA A 89 -9.02 -18.71 16.68
C ALA A 89 -10.03 -18.80 17.85
N LEU A 90 -11.16 -18.10 17.76
CA LEU A 90 -12.24 -18.20 18.74
C LEU A 90 -12.86 -19.61 18.76
N ALA A 91 -13.08 -20.22 17.59
CA ALA A 91 -13.62 -21.57 17.48
C ALA A 91 -12.65 -22.64 18.01
N GLU A 92 -11.34 -22.40 17.92
CA GLU A 92 -10.28 -23.23 18.49
C GLU A 92 -10.12 -23.02 20.02
N GLY A 93 -10.93 -22.16 20.63
CA GLY A 93 -10.98 -21.97 22.08
C GLY A 93 -10.01 -20.93 22.63
N MET A 94 -9.36 -20.13 21.76
CA MET A 94 -8.51 -19.04 22.19
C MET A 94 -9.32 -18.00 22.97
N LYS A 95 -8.75 -17.51 24.08
CA LYS A 95 -9.43 -16.59 25.00
C LYS A 95 -8.83 -15.20 25.04
N ASN A 96 -7.52 -15.07 24.87
CA ASN A 96 -6.85 -13.76 24.95
C ASN A 96 -6.37 -13.36 23.56
N ALA A 97 -6.68 -12.13 23.16
CA ALA A 97 -6.19 -11.59 21.91
C ALA A 97 -4.66 -11.45 21.89
N GLU A 98 -4.03 -11.27 23.05
CA GLU A 98 -2.58 -11.13 23.14
C GLU A 98 -1.83 -12.45 22.84
N ASP A 99 -2.54 -13.58 22.86
CA ASP A 99 -1.99 -14.88 22.45
C ASP A 99 -1.97 -15.03 20.92
N LEU A 100 -2.64 -14.14 20.18
CA LEU A 100 -2.55 -14.07 18.72
C LEU A 100 -1.21 -13.44 18.33
N VAL A 101 -0.33 -14.27 17.81
CA VAL A 101 0.96 -13.87 17.25
C VAL A 101 0.99 -14.18 15.77
N VAL A 102 1.39 -13.20 14.96
CA VAL A 102 1.56 -13.39 13.51
C VAL A 102 3.04 -13.33 13.16
N THR A 103 3.55 -14.45 12.64
CA THR A 103 4.94 -14.60 12.20
C THR A 103 4.99 -14.92 10.71
N THR A 104 6.18 -14.99 10.13
CA THR A 104 6.39 -15.45 8.75
C THR A 104 5.93 -16.90 8.52
N GLU A 105 5.85 -17.70 9.59
CA GLU A 105 5.37 -19.08 9.53
C GLU A 105 3.84 -19.19 9.68
N SER A 106 3.15 -18.08 9.99
CA SER A 106 1.71 -18.08 10.13
C SER A 106 1.01 -18.28 8.79
N GLU A 107 0.03 -19.17 8.74
CA GLU A 107 -0.78 -19.41 7.52
C GLU A 107 -1.47 -18.13 7.02
N LEU A 108 -1.91 -17.26 7.94
CA LEU A 108 -2.43 -15.94 7.60
C LEU A 108 -1.40 -15.12 6.81
N TYR A 109 -0.14 -15.05 7.27
CA TYR A 109 0.93 -14.35 6.56
C TYR A 109 1.13 -14.94 5.17
N ARG A 110 1.21 -16.27 5.05
CA ARG A 110 1.39 -16.96 3.76
C ARG A 110 0.29 -16.60 2.76
N VAL A 111 -0.97 -16.54 3.20
CA VAL A 111 -2.13 -16.14 2.36
C VAL A 111 -2.00 -14.68 1.90
N LEU A 112 -1.63 -13.77 2.80
CA LEU A 112 -1.46 -12.35 2.45
C LEU A 112 -0.28 -12.15 1.50
N ASN A 113 0.88 -12.76 1.79
CA ASN A 113 2.07 -12.67 0.97
C ASN A 113 1.81 -13.24 -0.44
N LEU A 114 1.13 -14.39 -0.56
CA LEU A 114 0.75 -14.93 -1.87
C LEU A 114 -0.17 -13.98 -2.66
N HIS A 115 -1.06 -13.26 -1.98
CA HIS A 115 -2.01 -12.36 -2.63
C HIS A 115 -1.33 -11.07 -3.14
N TYR A 116 -0.50 -10.43 -2.30
CA TYR A 116 0.10 -9.13 -2.59
C TYR A 116 1.47 -9.24 -3.26
N ASN A 117 2.22 -10.31 -2.98
CA ASN A 117 3.61 -10.55 -3.39
C ASN A 117 3.78 -11.92 -4.04
N ARG A 118 2.92 -12.26 -5.00
CA ARG A 118 2.84 -13.62 -5.61
C ARG A 118 4.18 -14.24 -6.03
N ASN A 119 5.14 -13.41 -6.45
CA ASN A 119 6.44 -13.85 -6.93
C ASN A 119 7.59 -13.56 -5.94
N ASN A 120 7.28 -13.20 -4.69
CA ASN A 120 8.25 -12.80 -3.66
C ASN A 120 9.27 -11.77 -4.17
N GLN A 121 8.78 -10.70 -4.80
CA GLN A 121 9.62 -9.68 -5.41
C GLN A 121 10.31 -8.77 -4.41
N ILE A 122 9.74 -8.67 -3.20
CA ILE A 122 10.31 -7.91 -2.09
C ILE A 122 10.28 -8.77 -0.84
N GLU A 123 11.19 -8.48 0.08
CA GLU A 123 11.04 -8.85 1.47
C GLU A 123 9.89 -8.04 2.09
N VAL A 124 9.01 -8.72 2.84
CA VAL A 124 7.87 -8.05 3.48
C VAL A 124 8.38 -7.32 4.73
N PRO A 125 8.09 -6.02 4.90
CA PRO A 125 8.58 -5.26 6.05
C PRO A 125 8.02 -5.81 7.37
N GLU A 126 8.86 -5.87 8.41
CA GLU A 126 8.46 -6.31 9.75
C GLU A 126 7.29 -5.47 10.31
N SER A 127 7.26 -4.18 9.97
CA SER A 127 6.14 -3.29 10.35
C SER A 127 4.79 -3.80 9.84
N PHE A 128 4.74 -4.47 8.69
CA PHE A 128 3.51 -5.07 8.17
C PHE A 128 3.04 -6.24 9.03
N LEU A 129 3.93 -7.07 9.56
CA LEU A 129 3.55 -8.15 10.48
C LEU A 129 2.88 -7.59 11.74
N GLY A 130 3.45 -6.52 12.31
CA GLY A 130 2.84 -5.81 13.44
C GLY A 130 1.45 -5.25 13.12
N VAL A 131 1.25 -4.72 11.90
CA VAL A 131 -0.08 -4.25 11.44
C VAL A 131 -1.07 -5.42 11.31
N VAL A 132 -0.64 -6.55 10.74
CA VAL A 132 -1.47 -7.76 10.59
C VAL A 132 -1.90 -8.29 11.94
N GLU A 133 -0.95 -8.43 12.86
CA GLU A 133 -1.20 -8.89 14.22
C GLU A 133 -2.17 -7.96 14.96
N GLN A 134 -1.91 -6.65 14.96
CA GLN A 134 -2.80 -5.68 15.58
C GLN A 134 -4.20 -5.73 14.97
N THR A 135 -4.31 -5.84 13.64
CA THR A 135 -5.61 -5.94 12.98
C THR A 135 -6.34 -7.19 13.41
N LEU A 136 -5.66 -8.34 13.43
CA LEU A 136 -6.23 -9.61 13.85
C LEU A 136 -6.75 -9.54 15.28
N ARG A 137 -5.99 -8.92 16.20
CA ARG A 137 -6.41 -8.68 17.59
C ARG A 137 -7.65 -7.80 17.69
N GLU A 138 -7.75 -6.73 16.89
CA GLU A 138 -8.94 -5.86 16.89
C GLU A 138 -10.20 -6.61 16.39
N PHE A 139 -10.07 -7.42 15.33
CA PHE A 139 -11.17 -8.26 14.85
C PHE A 139 -11.57 -9.30 15.90
N PHE A 140 -10.60 -10.00 16.47
CA PHE A 140 -10.83 -10.98 17.54
C PHE A 140 -11.55 -10.36 18.74
N LYS A 141 -11.06 -9.23 19.27
CA LYS A 141 -11.68 -8.51 20.40
C LYS A 141 -13.13 -8.10 20.10
N ALA A 142 -13.40 -7.61 18.88
CA ALA A 142 -14.75 -7.21 18.49
C ALA A 142 -15.71 -8.41 18.39
N ILE A 143 -15.28 -9.50 17.75
CA ILE A 143 -16.10 -10.70 17.57
C ILE A 143 -16.32 -11.42 18.90
N GLN A 144 -15.29 -11.53 19.74
CA GLN A 144 -15.37 -12.12 21.07
C GLN A 144 -16.39 -11.38 21.96
N ALA A 145 -16.47 -10.06 21.82
CA ALA A 145 -17.43 -9.23 22.53
C ALA A 145 -18.83 -9.20 21.87
N GLY A 146 -19.06 -9.94 20.78
CA GLY A 146 -20.33 -9.98 20.05
C GLY A 146 -20.68 -8.69 19.27
N LYS A 147 -19.72 -7.77 19.13
CA LYS A 147 -19.93 -6.47 18.45
C LYS A 147 -20.09 -6.62 16.95
N ASP A 148 -19.69 -7.76 16.37
CA ASP A 148 -19.76 -8.02 14.93
C ASP A 148 -21.19 -8.12 14.37
N THR A 149 -22.19 -8.15 15.26
CA THR A 149 -23.62 -8.05 14.93
C THR A 149 -24.10 -6.61 14.67
N GLU A 150 -23.31 -5.59 15.05
CA GLU A 150 -23.65 -4.17 14.88
C GLU A 150 -23.37 -3.69 13.45
N GLN A 151 -24.20 -2.79 12.90
CA GLN A 151 -24.08 -2.34 11.50
C GLN A 151 -22.73 -1.68 11.14
N SER A 152 -21.95 -1.20 12.12
CA SER A 152 -20.72 -0.42 11.89
C SER A 152 -19.52 -0.88 12.71
N TRP A 153 -19.51 -2.14 13.16
CA TRP A 153 -18.48 -2.65 14.08
C TRP A 153 -17.05 -2.51 13.57
N LYS A 154 -16.83 -2.65 12.26
CA LYS A 154 -15.50 -2.51 11.63
C LYS A 154 -14.99 -1.07 11.58
N LYS A 155 -15.85 -0.05 11.80
CA LYS A 155 -15.47 1.37 11.69
C LYS A 155 -14.37 1.76 12.70
N ALA A 156 -14.44 1.23 13.92
CA ALA A 156 -13.41 1.44 14.93
C ALA A 156 -12.08 0.81 14.51
N ILE A 157 -12.13 -0.42 13.97
CA ILE A 157 -10.96 -1.14 13.48
C ILE A 157 -10.27 -0.37 12.36
N TYR A 158 -11.04 0.08 11.35
CA TYR A 158 -10.50 0.87 10.24
C TYR A 158 -9.79 2.14 10.69
N LYS A 159 -10.27 2.77 11.78
CA LYS A 159 -9.64 3.96 12.35
C LYS A 159 -8.30 3.65 13.02
N VAL A 160 -8.14 2.47 13.62
CA VAL A 160 -6.85 1.99 14.14
C VAL A 160 -5.90 1.76 12.97
N ILE A 161 -6.32 0.96 11.99
CA ILE A 161 -5.43 0.55 10.89
C ILE A 161 -5.02 1.74 10.01
N GLY A 162 -5.92 2.71 9.79
CA GLY A 162 -5.61 3.92 9.04
C GLY A 162 -4.58 4.84 9.68
N ARG A 163 -4.14 4.57 10.92
CA ARG A 163 -3.06 5.30 11.61
C ARG A 163 -1.72 4.54 11.60
N MET A 164 -1.70 3.34 11.05
CA MET A 164 -0.50 2.48 11.03
C MET A 164 0.16 2.44 9.65
N ASP A 165 -0.31 3.26 8.70
CA ASP A 165 0.33 3.40 7.39
C ASP A 165 1.74 3.96 7.55
N ASP A 166 2.68 3.33 6.86
CA ASP A 166 4.12 3.57 6.93
C ASP A 166 4.62 4.29 5.68
N GLN A 167 5.85 4.81 5.74
CA GLN A 167 6.49 5.40 4.58
C GLN A 167 6.77 4.32 3.53
N ILE A 168 6.33 4.59 2.30
CA ILE A 168 6.63 3.72 1.15
C ILE A 168 8.10 3.97 0.75
N PRO A 169 8.90 2.92 0.50
CA PRO A 169 10.29 3.09 0.09
C PRO A 169 10.45 3.92 -1.17
N GLU A 170 11.50 4.76 -1.22
CA GLU A 170 11.71 5.72 -2.31
C GLU A 170 11.91 5.06 -3.68
N TYR A 171 12.44 3.84 -3.74
CA TYR A 171 12.60 3.11 -5.00
C TYR A 171 11.27 2.86 -5.72
N PHE A 172 10.13 2.85 -5.00
CA PHE A 172 8.81 2.80 -5.64
C PHE A 172 8.50 4.07 -6.44
N GLN A 173 9.18 5.19 -6.25
CA GLN A 173 8.99 6.38 -7.07
C GLN A 173 9.64 6.20 -8.46
N SER A 174 10.60 5.29 -8.59
CA SER A 174 11.22 5.01 -9.89
C SER A 174 10.21 4.40 -10.88
N PRO A 175 10.21 4.84 -12.15
CA PRO A 175 9.51 4.16 -13.24
C PRO A 175 10.03 2.73 -13.43
N ASN A 176 11.33 2.55 -13.21
CA ASN A 176 12.03 1.26 -13.28
C ASN A 176 12.21 0.63 -11.90
N TRP A 177 11.24 0.80 -10.99
CA TRP A 177 11.30 0.29 -9.61
C TRP A 177 11.65 -1.21 -9.51
N MET A 178 11.36 -2.02 -10.53
CA MET A 178 11.78 -3.43 -10.56
C MET A 178 13.26 -3.65 -10.86
N GLU A 179 13.89 -2.80 -11.68
CA GLU A 179 15.33 -2.89 -11.93
C GLU A 179 16.09 -2.50 -10.66
N THR A 180 15.66 -1.43 -10.02
CA THR A 180 16.21 -0.98 -8.73
C THR A 180 16.12 -2.04 -7.63
N LEU A 181 15.10 -2.92 -7.67
CA LEU A 181 14.98 -4.03 -6.73
C LEU A 181 15.99 -5.17 -6.98
N ASN A 182 16.43 -5.38 -8.22
CA ASN A 182 17.41 -6.42 -8.53
C ASN A 182 18.85 -6.00 -8.20
N ASP A 183 19.09 -4.68 -8.11
CA ASP A 183 20.40 -4.09 -7.82
C ASP A 183 20.66 -3.87 -6.32
N MET A 184 19.68 -4.19 -5.46
CA MET A 184 19.76 -4.14 -3.98
C MET A 184 20.04 -5.51 -3.39
#